data_AF-A0A954UKT5-F1
#
_entry.id   AF-A0A954UKT5-F1
#
_cell.length_a   1.000
_cell.length_b   1.000
_cell.length_c   1.000
_cell.angle_alpha   90.00
_cell.angle_beta   90.00
_cell.angle_gamma   90.00
#
_symmetry.space_group_name_H-M   'P 1'
#
loop_
_entity.id
_entity.type
_entity.pdbx_description
1 polymer ?
#
loop_
_entity_poly.entity_id
_entity_poly.type
_entity_poly.pdbx_seq_one_letter_code
_entity_poly.pdbx_strand_id
1 'polypeptide(L)'
;MIISTQCRSAKQLAALLPIIIWASSAILNADDSTNATTAASASLLTWPDGQALPTFASPAPTLDAIDVQTLTVDERIMFSALQGIVNARQPRIYLMDSRAEEGPDTWAKTTTIDFTSRNRFTRDTKYELISKYIDETNGIVLYDPTRSDHYRNLATTVAGLKRALPVTPDLLASLRQTGLQFNVVADLTTLQHSTAVDIYQHLYDTYWSQCDKRLLTSIKPDRRRGNHHQIRDMATACGAAVVWLDCRMPAERELMRKFLADMQAGKAIILGWYTSERSGITTASEFGIGTIPADHYNSSTMFAGTDHRIAIPPVPKKPPLENNIYVAVFISDGDNIQYVQRAMRRIWDRVAESRGRVPLNWTIAPGLVDIGPGILNYYYQNATARDCFVAGPSGMGYLMPINTLAEL
;
A
#
# COMPACT_ATOMS: atom_id res chain seq x y z
N MET A 1 -10.32 15.86 -56.01
CA MET A 1 -11.48 15.68 -56.91
C MET A 1 -12.45 14.77 -56.18
N ILE A 2 -13.59 15.32 -55.77
CA ILE A 2 -14.67 14.67 -55.03
C ILE A 2 -15.47 13.77 -55.99
N ILE A 3 -15.99 12.63 -55.49
CA ILE A 3 -17.22 11.88 -55.84
C ILE A 3 -17.12 10.58 -55.01
N SER A 4 -17.75 10.41 -53.84
CA SER A 4 -19.16 10.10 -53.54
C SER A 4 -19.80 9.01 -54.41
N THR A 5 -20.04 7.81 -53.86
CA THR A 5 -21.36 7.15 -53.95
C THR A 5 -21.45 5.93 -53.02
N GLN A 6 -22.68 5.75 -52.53
CA GLN A 6 -23.17 4.85 -51.49
C GLN A 6 -23.35 3.38 -51.93
N CYS A 7 -23.17 2.49 -50.95
CA CYS A 7 -24.12 1.45 -50.47
C CYS A 7 -24.75 0.45 -51.45
N ARG A 8 -24.57 -0.87 -51.17
CA ARG A 8 -25.64 -1.90 -51.16
C ARG A 8 -25.18 -3.27 -50.60
N SER A 9 -25.85 -3.67 -49.52
CA SER A 9 -26.31 -5.01 -49.09
C SER A 9 -25.60 -6.33 -49.45
N ALA A 10 -25.19 -7.04 -48.40
CA ALA A 10 -25.46 -8.45 -48.02
C ALA A 10 -25.87 -9.51 -49.08
N LYS A 11 -25.10 -10.61 -49.18
CA LYS A 11 -25.44 -11.97 -48.66
C LYS A 11 -24.46 -13.05 -49.18
N GLN A 12 -24.06 -13.92 -48.24
CA GLN A 12 -23.77 -15.36 -48.35
C GLN A 12 -22.95 -15.90 -49.54
N LEU A 13 -21.78 -16.48 -49.23
CA LEU A 13 -21.36 -17.76 -49.81
C LEU A 13 -20.44 -18.49 -48.84
N ALA A 14 -20.88 -19.69 -48.45
CA ALA A 14 -20.08 -20.69 -47.76
C ALA A 14 -19.37 -21.57 -48.79
N ALA A 15 -18.14 -21.99 -48.46
CA ALA A 15 -17.53 -23.31 -48.73
C ALA A 15 -16.01 -23.18 -48.97
N LEU A 16 -15.20 -23.86 -48.14
CA LEU A 16 -14.25 -24.92 -48.54
C LEU A 16 -13.28 -25.27 -47.38
N LEU A 17 -13.14 -26.57 -47.13
CA LEU A 17 -12.34 -27.37 -46.18
C LEU A 17 -10.79 -27.13 -46.23
N PRO A 18 -9.89 -27.81 -45.45
CA PRO A 18 -10.06 -28.91 -44.46
C PRO A 18 -9.23 -28.82 -43.14
N ILE A 19 -9.65 -29.68 -42.19
CA ILE A 19 -8.94 -30.51 -41.19
C ILE A 19 -7.40 -30.43 -41.14
N ILE A 20 -6.83 -30.12 -39.94
CA ILE A 20 -5.70 -30.85 -39.34
C ILE A 20 -5.92 -30.96 -37.83
N ILE A 21 -6.02 -32.20 -37.35
CA ILE A 21 -6.01 -32.61 -35.94
C ILE A 21 -4.56 -32.95 -35.58
N TRP A 22 -4.02 -32.42 -34.50
CA TRP A 22 -2.94 -33.07 -33.74
C TRP A 22 -3.24 -33.00 -32.25
N ALA A 23 -3.66 -34.15 -31.71
CA ALA A 23 -3.54 -34.47 -30.30
C ALA A 23 -2.14 -35.06 -30.07
N SER A 24 -1.49 -34.69 -28.97
CA SER A 24 -0.36 -35.45 -28.44
C SER A 24 -0.40 -35.39 -26.92
N SER A 25 -0.98 -36.44 -26.35
CA SER A 25 -0.75 -36.91 -25.00
C SER A 25 0.65 -37.50 -24.93
N ALA A 26 1.53 -36.92 -24.10
CA ALA A 26 2.78 -37.54 -23.71
C ALA A 26 2.66 -38.08 -22.27
N ILE A 27 2.87 -39.38 -22.17
CA ILE A 27 3.01 -40.19 -20.96
C ILE A 27 4.30 -39.75 -20.25
N LEU A 28 4.24 -39.41 -18.97
CA LEU A 28 5.40 -39.25 -18.10
C LEU A 28 5.48 -40.47 -17.17
N ASN A 29 6.47 -41.32 -17.43
CA ASN A 29 6.93 -42.34 -16.49
C ASN A 29 7.77 -41.68 -15.41
N ALA A 30 7.62 -42.19 -14.18
CA ALA A 30 8.43 -41.88 -13.02
C ALA A 30 9.82 -42.52 -13.14
N ASP A 31 10.85 -41.74 -12.85
CA ASP A 31 11.93 -42.00 -11.88
C ASP A 31 13.11 -41.10 -12.23
N ASP A 32 13.35 -40.07 -11.41
CA ASP A 32 14.69 -39.90 -10.86
C ASP A 32 14.66 -39.04 -9.61
N SER A 33 15.25 -39.59 -8.57
CA SER A 33 15.49 -38.94 -7.30
C SER A 33 16.84 -38.23 -7.40
N THR A 34 16.87 -36.91 -7.20
CA THR A 34 17.99 -36.16 -6.57
C THR A 34 17.77 -34.65 -6.70
N ASN A 35 18.05 -33.95 -5.61
CA ASN A 35 18.19 -32.49 -5.48
C ASN A 35 16.91 -31.64 -5.59
N ALA A 36 16.07 -31.76 -4.56
CA ALA A 36 15.17 -30.66 -4.17
C ALA A 36 15.99 -29.50 -3.55
N THR A 37 16.66 -28.71 -4.39
CA THR A 37 16.88 -27.30 -4.06
C THR A 37 15.51 -26.63 -4.05
N THR A 38 15.03 -26.27 -2.86
CA THR A 38 13.82 -25.47 -2.68
C THR A 38 13.97 -24.16 -3.44
N ALA A 39 13.39 -24.11 -4.63
CA ALA A 39 13.16 -22.88 -5.36
C ALA A 39 12.28 -22.00 -4.46
N ALA A 40 12.88 -20.97 -3.85
CA ALA A 40 12.13 -19.92 -3.18
C ALA A 40 11.16 -19.34 -4.22
N SER A 41 9.87 -19.64 -4.08
CA SER A 41 8.83 -19.20 -5.00
C SER A 41 8.92 -17.68 -5.19
N ALA A 42 8.99 -17.25 -6.45
CA ALA A 42 9.18 -15.86 -6.83
C ALA A 42 8.01 -14.97 -6.36
N SER A 43 8.28 -13.68 -6.14
CA SER A 43 7.25 -12.69 -5.84
C SER A 43 6.19 -12.66 -6.95
N LEU A 44 4.90 -12.62 -6.59
CA LEU A 44 3.79 -12.40 -7.54
C LEU A 44 3.37 -10.93 -7.60
N LEU A 45 4.07 -10.05 -6.87
CA LEU A 45 3.96 -8.61 -7.00
C LEU A 45 4.33 -8.18 -8.41
N THR A 46 3.47 -7.37 -9.04
CA THR A 46 3.77 -6.79 -10.36
C THR A 46 3.59 -5.29 -10.34
N TRP A 47 4.30 -4.61 -11.25
CA TRP A 47 4.22 -3.17 -11.45
C TRP A 47 3.71 -2.86 -12.85
N PRO A 48 2.39 -2.97 -13.10
CA PRO A 48 1.80 -2.69 -14.40
C PRO A 48 2.15 -1.28 -14.92
N ASP A 49 2.23 -1.16 -16.23
CA ASP A 49 2.32 0.14 -16.89
C ASP A 49 1.04 0.93 -16.64
N GLY A 50 1.19 2.22 -16.29
CA GLY A 50 0.06 3.12 -16.01
C GLY A 50 -0.51 3.05 -14.59
N GLN A 51 0.00 2.17 -13.71
CA GLN A 51 -0.34 2.16 -12.28
C GLN A 51 0.67 2.94 -11.43
N ALA A 52 0.17 3.61 -10.39
CA ALA A 52 1.02 4.34 -9.44
C ALA A 52 1.57 3.41 -8.35
N LEU A 53 0.85 2.34 -8.04
CA LEU A 53 1.17 1.36 -6.99
C LEU A 53 1.15 -0.06 -7.56
N PRO A 54 1.77 -1.05 -6.89
CA PRO A 54 1.87 -2.38 -7.44
C PRO A 54 0.60 -3.18 -7.23
N THR A 55 0.38 -4.15 -8.11
CA THR A 55 -0.71 -5.13 -7.99
C THR A 55 -0.23 -6.39 -7.29
N PHE A 56 -1.04 -6.88 -6.35
CA PHE A 56 -0.83 -8.13 -5.62
C PHE A 56 -1.76 -9.22 -6.14
N ALA A 57 -1.38 -10.49 -5.98
CA ALA A 57 -2.27 -11.61 -6.21
C ALA A 57 -3.50 -11.56 -5.29
N SER A 58 -4.58 -12.25 -5.67
CA SER A 58 -5.76 -12.37 -4.80
C SER A 58 -5.40 -13.02 -3.46
N PRO A 59 -5.94 -12.49 -2.33
CA PRO A 59 -5.74 -13.08 -1.01
C PRO A 59 -6.10 -14.56 -0.96
N ALA A 60 -5.40 -15.30 -0.09
CA ALA A 60 -5.71 -16.69 0.16
C ALA A 60 -7.13 -16.84 0.74
N PRO A 61 -7.83 -17.98 0.50
CA PRO A 61 -9.20 -18.19 0.98
C PRO A 61 -9.36 -18.11 2.50
N THR A 62 -8.31 -18.44 3.25
CA THR A 62 -8.25 -18.31 4.71
C THR A 62 -6.98 -17.54 5.08
N LEU A 63 -7.15 -16.49 5.87
CA LEU A 63 -6.06 -15.61 6.28
C LEU A 63 -5.56 -15.96 7.67
N ASP A 64 -4.28 -15.73 7.94
CA ASP A 64 -3.75 -15.67 9.29
C ASP A 64 -3.82 -14.24 9.79
N ALA A 65 -4.54 -14.01 10.88
CA ALA A 65 -4.85 -12.68 11.36
C ALA A 65 -4.39 -12.48 12.81
N ILE A 66 -3.87 -11.30 13.10
CA ILE A 66 -3.47 -10.90 14.46
C ILE A 66 -3.81 -9.43 14.69
N ASP A 67 -4.32 -9.12 15.89
CA ASP A 67 -4.62 -7.76 16.29
C ASP A 67 -3.35 -7.02 16.72
N VAL A 68 -3.06 -5.88 16.11
CA VAL A 68 -1.85 -5.08 16.42
C VAL A 68 -1.81 -4.59 17.87
N GLN A 69 -2.95 -4.56 18.56
CA GLN A 69 -3.03 -4.26 19.99
C GLN A 69 -2.47 -5.38 20.90
N THR A 70 -2.30 -6.59 20.38
CA THR A 70 -1.63 -7.70 21.10
C THR A 70 -0.10 -7.58 21.05
N LEU A 71 0.42 -6.74 20.13
CA LEU A 71 1.83 -6.58 19.82
C LEU A 71 2.43 -5.36 20.53
N THR A 72 3.69 -5.49 20.93
CA THR A 72 4.53 -4.34 21.34
C THR A 72 4.85 -3.43 20.14
N VAL A 73 5.43 -2.25 20.40
CA VAL A 73 5.80 -1.29 19.35
C VAL A 73 6.72 -1.92 18.29
N ASP A 74 7.78 -2.59 18.72
CA ASP A 74 8.76 -3.15 17.78
C ASP A 74 8.27 -4.49 17.18
N GLU A 75 7.40 -5.22 17.88
CA GLU A 75 6.67 -6.35 17.28
C GLU A 75 5.77 -5.89 16.12
N ARG A 76 5.05 -4.77 16.25
CA ARG A 76 4.22 -4.24 15.15
C ARG A 76 5.03 -4.02 13.87
N ILE A 77 6.28 -3.55 14.00
CA ILE A 77 7.19 -3.34 12.87
C ILE A 77 7.62 -4.68 12.29
N MET A 78 8.03 -5.63 13.13
CA MET A 78 8.42 -6.98 12.71
C MET A 78 7.29 -7.70 11.98
N PHE A 79 6.08 -7.70 12.54
CA PHE A 79 4.91 -8.37 11.95
C PHE A 79 4.43 -7.67 10.68
N SER A 80 4.54 -6.34 10.58
CA SER A 80 4.23 -5.62 9.34
C SER A 80 5.24 -5.93 8.23
N ALA A 81 6.52 -6.07 8.57
CA ALA A 81 7.52 -6.57 7.63
C ALA A 81 7.24 -8.01 7.19
N LEU A 82 6.90 -8.91 8.14
CA LEU A 82 6.47 -10.28 7.81
C LEU A 82 5.28 -10.26 6.86
N GLN A 83 4.26 -9.44 7.15
CA GLN A 83 3.09 -9.27 6.29
C GLN A 83 3.52 -8.87 4.86
N GLY A 84 4.37 -7.86 4.72
CA GLY A 84 4.88 -7.44 3.40
C GLY A 84 5.64 -8.54 2.67
N ILE A 85 6.49 -9.31 3.37
CA ILE A 85 7.26 -10.40 2.79
C ILE A 85 6.35 -11.51 2.26
N VAL A 86 5.45 -12.00 3.11
CA VAL A 86 4.55 -13.12 2.81
C VAL A 86 3.52 -12.71 1.76
N ASN A 87 2.96 -11.50 1.88
CA ASN A 87 1.90 -11.02 0.99
C ASN A 87 2.40 -10.67 -0.41
N ALA A 88 3.68 -10.30 -0.57
CA ALA A 88 4.28 -10.10 -1.90
C ALA A 88 4.27 -11.38 -2.77
N ARG A 89 4.25 -12.57 -2.15
CA ARG A 89 4.00 -13.84 -2.87
C ARG A 89 2.51 -14.07 -3.05
N GLN A 90 1.76 -14.04 -1.96
CA GLN A 90 0.30 -14.09 -1.98
C GLN A 90 -0.21 -13.52 -0.65
N PRO A 91 -1.18 -12.58 -0.65
CA PRO A 91 -1.71 -12.04 0.58
C PRO A 91 -2.33 -13.13 1.48
N ARG A 92 -1.73 -13.34 2.65
CA ARG A 92 -2.06 -14.40 3.62
C ARG A 92 -2.08 -13.91 5.06
N ILE A 93 -1.33 -12.85 5.36
CA ILE A 93 -1.28 -12.26 6.70
C ILE A 93 -2.09 -10.97 6.72
N TYR A 94 -3.02 -10.87 7.67
CA TYR A 94 -3.84 -9.70 7.90
C TYR A 94 -3.63 -9.13 9.31
N LEU A 95 -2.95 -7.98 9.39
CA LEU A 95 -2.85 -7.23 10.64
C LEU A 95 -4.12 -6.42 10.88
N MET A 96 -4.88 -6.82 11.89
CA MET A 96 -6.13 -6.19 12.28
C MET A 96 -5.88 -5.04 13.25
N ASP A 97 -6.68 -3.99 13.14
CA ASP A 97 -6.66 -2.87 14.07
C ASP A 97 -7.95 -2.91 14.91
N SER A 98 -7.84 -3.45 16.12
CA SER A 98 -9.01 -3.59 17.01
C SER A 98 -9.56 -2.23 17.48
N ARG A 99 -8.84 -1.13 17.22
CA ARG A 99 -9.24 0.25 17.54
C ARG A 99 -9.72 1.04 16.32
N ALA A 100 -9.93 0.39 15.18
CA ALA A 100 -10.46 1.03 13.99
C ALA A 100 -11.83 1.68 14.28
N GLU A 101 -11.99 2.96 13.94
CA GLU A 101 -13.19 3.75 14.28
C GLU A 101 -14.45 3.25 13.57
N GLU A 102 -14.28 2.71 12.37
CA GLU A 102 -15.33 2.07 11.58
C GLU A 102 -15.74 0.71 12.13
N GLY A 103 -14.98 0.14 13.07
CA GLY A 103 -15.19 -1.17 13.66
C GLY A 103 -14.16 -2.20 13.15
N PRO A 104 -13.65 -3.08 14.04
CA PRO A 104 -12.48 -3.92 13.76
C PRO A 104 -12.71 -4.99 12.68
N ASP A 105 -13.97 -5.41 12.46
CA ASP A 105 -14.34 -6.39 11.45
C ASP A 105 -15.07 -5.78 10.26
N THR A 106 -15.28 -4.46 10.24
CA THR A 106 -16.18 -3.78 9.29
C THR A 106 -15.75 -4.00 7.85
N TRP A 107 -14.49 -3.72 7.53
CA TRP A 107 -13.95 -4.00 6.20
C TRP A 107 -13.86 -5.48 5.90
N ALA A 108 -13.46 -6.27 6.88
CA ALA A 108 -13.28 -7.70 6.69
C ALA A 108 -14.59 -8.46 6.40
N LYS A 109 -15.75 -7.90 6.79
CA LYS A 109 -17.10 -8.41 6.47
C LYS A 109 -17.74 -7.71 5.27
N THR A 110 -17.09 -6.71 4.68
CA THR A 110 -17.64 -5.98 3.53
C THR A 110 -17.54 -6.84 2.29
N THR A 111 -18.62 -6.97 1.52
CA THR A 111 -18.74 -7.90 0.38
C THR A 111 -17.74 -7.67 -0.74
N THR A 112 -17.27 -6.43 -0.92
CA THR A 112 -16.23 -6.09 -1.92
C THR A 112 -14.81 -6.46 -1.46
N ILE A 113 -14.67 -7.03 -0.26
CA ILE A 113 -13.38 -7.37 0.37
C ILE A 113 -13.37 -8.83 0.83
N ASP A 114 -14.37 -9.23 1.62
CA ASP A 114 -14.58 -10.56 2.21
C ASP A 114 -13.29 -11.24 2.74
N PHE A 115 -12.85 -10.80 3.91
CA PHE A 115 -11.76 -11.42 4.67
C PHE A 115 -12.30 -12.23 5.84
N THR A 116 -13.53 -12.78 5.76
CA THR A 116 -14.22 -13.36 6.92
C THR A 116 -13.59 -14.64 7.47
N SER A 117 -13.03 -15.49 6.60
CA SER A 117 -12.32 -16.72 6.99
C SER A 117 -10.91 -16.42 7.50
N ARG A 118 -10.68 -16.58 8.82
CA ARG A 118 -9.41 -16.21 9.46
C ARG A 118 -9.02 -17.15 10.60
N ASN A 119 -7.77 -17.60 10.59
CA ASN A 119 -7.10 -18.17 11.76
C ASN A 119 -6.58 -17.02 12.62
N ARG A 120 -7.07 -16.87 13.86
CA ARG A 120 -6.68 -15.76 14.74
C ARG A 120 -5.54 -16.16 15.68
N PHE A 121 -4.45 -15.42 15.62
CA PHE A 121 -3.34 -15.48 16.56
C PHE A 121 -3.54 -14.46 17.68
N THR A 122 -3.12 -14.81 18.88
CA THR A 122 -3.27 -14.00 20.10
C THR A 122 -1.91 -13.52 20.59
N ARG A 123 -1.90 -12.80 21.72
CA ARG A 123 -0.65 -12.45 22.41
C ARG A 123 0.23 -13.66 22.71
N ASP A 124 -0.40 -14.78 23.06
CA ASP A 124 0.29 -15.99 23.52
C ASP A 124 0.78 -16.85 22.35
N THR A 125 0.06 -16.82 21.22
CA THR A 125 0.40 -17.60 20.02
C THR A 125 1.09 -16.79 18.92
N LYS A 126 1.36 -15.49 19.13
CA LYS A 126 1.93 -14.60 18.09
C LYS A 126 3.20 -15.14 17.43
N TYR A 127 4.07 -15.84 18.17
CA TYR A 127 5.30 -16.40 17.59
C TYR A 127 5.08 -17.70 16.81
N GLU A 128 3.95 -18.38 16.98
CA GLU A 128 3.56 -19.48 16.07
C GLU A 128 3.31 -18.95 14.66
N LEU A 129 2.80 -17.73 14.52
CA LEU A 129 2.65 -17.07 13.21
C LEU A 129 4.02 -16.80 12.57
N ILE A 130 5.01 -16.38 13.36
CA ILE A 130 6.39 -16.21 12.87
C ILE A 130 6.95 -17.57 12.43
N SER A 131 6.82 -18.59 13.27
CA SER A 131 7.26 -19.95 12.97
C SER A 131 6.66 -20.49 11.67
N LYS A 132 5.35 -20.27 11.45
CA LYS A 132 4.63 -20.69 10.24
C LYS A 132 5.22 -20.14 8.94
N TYR A 133 5.81 -18.93 8.99
CA TYR A 133 6.27 -18.21 7.80
C TYR A 133 7.78 -17.93 7.80
N ILE A 134 8.54 -18.51 8.73
CA ILE A 134 9.96 -18.16 8.88
C ILE A 134 10.79 -18.54 7.66
N ASP A 135 10.47 -19.68 7.04
CA ASP A 135 11.12 -20.20 5.83
C ASP A 135 10.87 -19.32 4.59
N GLU A 136 9.93 -18.39 4.68
CA GLU A 136 9.68 -17.40 3.63
C GLU A 136 10.52 -16.14 3.76
N THR A 137 11.30 -16.02 4.85
CA THR A 137 12.23 -14.93 5.15
C THR A 137 13.68 -15.40 5.03
N ASN A 138 14.61 -14.47 4.82
CA ASN A 138 16.04 -14.78 4.74
C ASN A 138 16.78 -14.66 6.08
N GLY A 139 16.08 -14.30 7.16
CA GLY A 139 16.68 -14.05 8.47
C GLY A 139 16.19 -12.76 9.12
N ILE A 140 17.06 -12.10 9.88
CA ILE A 140 16.76 -10.88 10.63
C ILE A 140 17.71 -9.72 10.32
N VAL A 141 17.17 -8.51 10.42
CA VAL A 141 17.91 -7.25 10.49
C VAL A 141 17.91 -6.79 11.94
N LEU A 142 19.06 -6.84 12.61
CA LEU A 142 19.18 -6.40 13.99
C LEU A 142 19.31 -4.87 14.04
N TYR A 143 18.54 -4.20 14.89
CA TYR A 143 18.63 -2.74 15.05
C TYR A 143 18.35 -2.31 16.50
N ASP A 144 18.86 -1.14 16.88
CA ASP A 144 18.64 -0.56 18.21
C ASP A 144 18.08 0.87 18.10
N PRO A 145 16.81 1.11 18.49
CA PRO A 145 16.20 2.43 18.45
C PRO A 145 16.53 3.32 19.66
N THR A 146 17.32 2.87 20.65
CA THR A 146 17.59 3.63 21.88
C THR A 146 18.31 4.95 21.63
N ARG A 147 19.23 4.97 20.66
CA ARG A 147 19.96 6.18 20.26
C ARG A 147 19.11 7.13 19.42
N SER A 148 18.23 6.58 18.60
CA SER A 148 17.34 7.33 17.73
C SER A 148 16.19 6.46 17.24
N ASP A 149 14.97 6.97 17.35
CA ASP A 149 13.78 6.25 16.88
C ASP A 149 13.86 5.98 15.35
N HIS A 150 14.60 6.80 14.59
CA HIS A 150 14.77 6.67 13.13
C HIS A 150 15.39 5.35 12.67
N TYR A 151 16.09 4.60 13.54
CA TYR A 151 16.58 3.26 13.22
C TYR A 151 15.44 2.28 12.89
N ARG A 152 14.21 2.51 13.36
CA ARG A 152 13.03 1.73 12.96
C ARG A 152 12.75 1.80 11.46
N ASN A 153 12.89 2.98 10.87
CA ASN A 153 12.67 3.21 9.44
C ASN A 153 13.82 2.66 8.60
N LEU A 154 15.07 2.85 9.04
CA LEU A 154 16.24 2.23 8.41
C LEU A 154 16.10 0.70 8.42
N ALA A 155 15.78 0.10 9.57
CA ALA A 155 15.60 -1.34 9.70
C ALA A 155 14.46 -1.87 8.81
N THR A 156 13.34 -1.14 8.69
CA THR A 156 12.24 -1.52 7.79
C THR A 156 12.70 -1.53 6.32
N THR A 157 13.49 -0.53 5.91
CA THR A 157 14.04 -0.45 4.55
C THR A 157 14.94 -1.65 4.26
N VAL A 158 15.91 -1.90 5.14
CA VAL A 158 16.86 -3.01 4.98
C VAL A 158 16.14 -4.37 5.04
N ALA A 159 15.12 -4.51 5.89
CA ALA A 159 14.26 -5.69 5.97
C ALA A 159 13.56 -5.99 4.64
N GLY A 160 13.00 -4.97 3.96
CA GLY A 160 12.41 -5.11 2.63
C GLY A 160 13.41 -5.61 1.60
N LEU A 161 14.57 -4.95 1.51
CA LEU A 161 15.65 -5.31 0.57
C LEU A 161 16.20 -6.72 0.79
N LYS A 162 16.36 -7.12 2.05
CA LYS A 162 16.93 -8.43 2.42
C LYS A 162 15.88 -9.52 2.57
N ARG A 163 14.59 -9.19 2.46
CA ARG A 163 13.45 -10.09 2.75
C ARG A 163 13.59 -10.73 4.13
N ALA A 164 13.87 -9.90 5.13
CA ALA A 164 14.22 -10.30 6.50
C ALA A 164 13.37 -9.56 7.53
N LEU A 165 13.31 -10.05 8.77
CA LEU A 165 12.52 -9.45 9.84
C LEU A 165 13.34 -8.39 10.61
N PRO A 166 12.86 -7.14 10.77
CA PRO A 166 13.52 -6.15 11.62
C PRO A 166 13.27 -6.49 13.09
N VAL A 167 14.35 -6.70 13.86
CA VAL A 167 14.29 -7.21 15.23
C VAL A 167 15.20 -6.38 16.15
N THR A 168 14.73 -6.03 17.34
CA THR A 168 15.55 -5.41 18.39
C THR A 168 16.22 -6.48 19.26
N PRO A 169 17.29 -6.17 20.01
CA PRO A 169 17.93 -7.15 20.91
C PRO A 169 16.96 -7.84 21.87
N ASP A 170 16.01 -7.11 22.47
CA ASP A 170 14.99 -7.67 23.38
C ASP A 170 14.04 -8.63 22.66
N LEU A 171 13.65 -8.28 21.43
CA LEU A 171 12.78 -9.12 20.61
C LEU A 171 13.52 -10.38 20.14
N LEU A 172 14.81 -10.26 19.81
CA LEU A 172 15.66 -11.42 19.49
C LEU A 172 15.77 -12.38 20.68
N ALA A 173 15.95 -11.85 21.90
CA ALA A 173 15.96 -12.66 23.11
C ALA A 173 14.63 -13.41 23.31
N SER A 174 13.51 -12.75 23.05
CA SER A 174 12.18 -13.36 23.12
C SER A 174 11.98 -14.44 22.06
N LEU A 175 12.39 -14.18 20.82
CA LEU A 175 12.28 -15.13 19.71
C LEU A 175 13.13 -16.38 19.95
N ARG A 176 14.33 -16.25 20.53
CA ARG A 176 15.19 -17.40 20.86
C ARG A 176 14.55 -18.36 21.87
N GLN A 177 13.66 -17.88 22.74
CA GLN A 177 12.93 -18.73 23.69
C GLN A 177 11.92 -19.67 22.99
N THR A 178 11.54 -19.37 21.75
CA THR A 178 10.63 -20.21 20.95
C THR A 178 11.33 -21.39 20.29
N GLY A 179 12.66 -21.47 20.35
CA GLY A 179 13.47 -22.48 19.65
C GLY A 179 13.77 -22.12 18.19
N LEU A 180 13.20 -21.03 17.66
CA LEU A 180 13.51 -20.54 16.32
C LEU A 180 14.95 -20.03 16.22
N GLN A 181 15.60 -20.40 15.12
CA GLN A 181 16.95 -19.95 14.77
C GLN A 181 16.86 -18.91 13.66
N PHE A 182 17.65 -17.84 13.79
CA PHE A 182 17.65 -16.74 12.84
C PHE A 182 19.06 -16.41 12.40
N ASN A 183 19.26 -16.32 11.09
CA ASN A 183 20.47 -15.74 10.53
C ASN A 183 20.41 -14.21 10.62
N VAL A 184 21.45 -13.57 11.11
CA VAL A 184 21.56 -12.10 11.07
C VAL A 184 22.09 -11.70 9.70
N VAL A 185 21.23 -11.18 8.84
CA VAL A 185 21.60 -10.77 7.46
C VAL A 185 22.10 -9.34 7.39
N ALA A 186 21.79 -8.53 8.40
CA ALA A 186 22.35 -7.19 8.60
C ALA A 186 22.31 -6.85 10.10
N ASP A 187 23.39 -6.28 10.61
CA ASP A 187 23.46 -5.75 11.98
C ASP A 187 23.66 -4.24 11.94
N LEU A 188 22.58 -3.51 12.25
CA LEU A 188 22.57 -2.05 12.30
C LEU A 188 22.87 -1.51 13.71
N THR A 189 23.03 -2.39 14.72
CA THR A 189 23.32 -1.97 16.11
C THR A 189 24.73 -1.41 16.27
N THR A 190 25.62 -1.70 15.32
CA THR A 190 26.98 -1.17 15.31
C THR A 190 27.04 0.31 14.91
N LEU A 191 26.00 0.82 14.23
CA LEU A 191 25.92 2.21 13.79
C LEU A 191 25.81 3.16 14.98
N GLN A 192 26.52 4.29 14.90
CA GLN A 192 26.61 5.27 15.99
C GLN A 192 25.86 6.58 15.69
N HIS A 193 25.15 6.66 14.57
CA HIS A 193 24.39 7.84 14.16
C HIS A 193 23.25 8.13 15.14
N SER A 194 23.00 9.41 15.44
CA SER A 194 21.96 9.86 16.37
C SER A 194 20.93 10.79 15.72
N THR A 195 21.27 11.45 14.62
CA THR A 195 20.38 12.39 13.93
C THR A 195 19.64 11.73 12.77
N ALA A 196 18.47 12.27 12.41
CA ALA A 196 17.72 11.81 11.23
C ALA A 196 18.55 11.92 9.95
N VAL A 197 19.28 13.04 9.79
CA VAL A 197 20.14 13.29 8.64
C VAL A 197 21.22 12.22 8.53
N ASP A 198 21.96 11.92 9.59
CA ASP A 198 23.05 10.94 9.55
C ASP A 198 22.53 9.52 9.23
N ILE A 199 21.41 9.13 9.86
CA ILE A 199 20.81 7.80 9.68
C ILE A 199 20.28 7.62 8.25
N TYR A 200 19.59 8.64 7.72
CA TYR A 200 19.04 8.56 6.37
C TYR A 200 20.07 8.87 5.27
N GLN A 201 21.15 9.58 5.59
CA GLN A 201 22.31 9.69 4.70
C GLN A 201 23.00 8.33 4.59
N HIS A 202 23.16 7.59 5.69
CA HIS A 202 23.61 6.19 5.64
C HIS A 202 22.68 5.31 4.81
N LEU A 203 21.34 5.47 4.95
CA LEU A 203 20.35 4.79 4.09
C LEU A 203 20.61 5.11 2.62
N TYR A 204 20.76 6.39 2.29
CA TYR A 204 20.99 6.88 0.93
C TYR A 204 22.27 6.26 0.34
N ASP A 205 23.38 6.36 1.05
CA ASP A 205 24.69 5.94 0.53
C ASP A 205 24.82 4.42 0.39
N THR A 206 24.18 3.66 1.30
CA THR A 206 24.40 2.21 1.40
C THR A 206 23.32 1.39 0.71
N TYR A 207 22.06 1.83 0.80
CA TYR A 207 20.89 1.00 0.47
C TYR A 207 20.01 1.59 -0.62
N TRP A 208 19.98 2.91 -0.79
CA TRP A 208 19.04 3.54 -1.72
C TRP A 208 19.19 3.03 -3.14
N SER A 209 20.40 2.81 -3.66
CA SER A 209 20.61 2.26 -5.01
C SER A 209 19.93 0.90 -5.26
N GLN A 210 19.61 0.14 -4.22
CA GLN A 210 18.91 -1.14 -4.27
C GLN A 210 17.39 -1.00 -4.10
N CYS A 211 16.90 0.12 -3.55
CA CYS A 211 15.48 0.33 -3.31
C CYS A 211 14.69 0.54 -4.59
N ASP A 212 13.43 0.10 -4.61
CA ASP A 212 12.50 0.49 -5.66
C ASP A 212 12.29 2.02 -5.64
N LYS A 213 12.37 2.64 -6.82
CA LYS A 213 12.28 4.10 -7.01
C LYS A 213 10.86 4.58 -7.31
N ARG A 214 9.91 3.65 -7.49
CA ARG A 214 8.48 3.95 -7.72
C ARG A 214 7.76 4.27 -6.42
N LEU A 215 8.33 3.91 -5.27
CA LEU A 215 7.73 4.15 -3.97
C LEU A 215 8.76 4.66 -2.96
N LEU A 216 8.42 5.76 -2.29
CA LEU A 216 9.06 6.20 -1.05
C LEU A 216 8.01 6.25 0.06
N THR A 217 8.32 5.72 1.23
CA THR A 217 7.43 5.76 2.39
C THR A 217 7.91 6.79 3.39
N SER A 218 7.03 7.71 3.81
CA SER A 218 7.36 8.72 4.82
C SER A 218 6.49 8.56 6.05
N ILE A 219 7.05 8.02 7.14
CA ILE A 219 6.27 7.69 8.35
C ILE A 219 7.04 7.97 9.63
N LYS A 220 6.33 8.49 10.64
CA LYS A 220 6.91 8.93 11.89
C LYS A 220 7.40 7.73 12.72
N PRO A 221 8.68 7.69 13.15
CA PRO A 221 9.23 6.51 13.82
C PRO A 221 9.09 6.54 15.35
N ASP A 222 8.58 7.63 15.93
CA ASP A 222 8.53 7.85 17.38
C ASP A 222 8.00 6.65 18.16
N ARG A 223 8.62 6.30 19.29
CA ARG A 223 8.17 5.17 20.13
C ARG A 223 6.70 5.29 20.58
N ARG A 224 6.24 6.49 20.93
CA ARG A 224 4.89 6.69 21.52
C ARG A 224 3.79 7.01 20.52
N ARG A 225 4.09 7.84 19.52
CA ARG A 225 3.11 8.37 18.56
C ARG A 225 3.55 8.16 17.10
N GLY A 226 4.43 7.19 16.87
CA GLY A 226 4.87 6.81 15.53
C GLY A 226 3.92 5.82 14.85
N ASN A 227 4.16 5.61 13.56
CA ASN A 227 3.43 4.67 12.72
C ASN A 227 4.24 3.37 12.66
N HIS A 228 3.88 2.39 13.50
CA HIS A 228 4.67 1.18 13.73
C HIS A 228 4.29 -0.02 12.85
N HIS A 229 3.12 -0.01 12.23
CA HIS A 229 2.69 -1.11 11.35
C HIS A 229 2.07 -0.61 10.05
N GLN A 230 1.47 0.58 10.09
CA GLN A 230 0.79 1.17 8.95
C GLN A 230 1.77 1.38 7.80
N ILE A 231 1.34 0.99 6.60
CA ILE A 231 2.03 1.08 5.30
C ILE A 231 3.43 0.43 5.18
N ARG A 232 4.05 0.00 6.29
CA ARG A 232 5.34 -0.69 6.31
C ARG A 232 5.30 -2.03 5.58
N ASP A 233 4.13 -2.66 5.51
CA ASP A 233 3.92 -3.89 4.76
C ASP A 233 4.08 -3.64 3.25
N MET A 234 3.52 -2.54 2.71
CA MET A 234 3.76 -2.14 1.32
C MET A 234 5.24 -1.85 1.07
N ALA A 235 5.88 -1.07 1.96
CA ALA A 235 7.28 -0.71 1.81
C ALA A 235 8.18 -1.95 1.78
N THR A 236 7.93 -2.90 2.69
CA THR A 236 8.69 -4.15 2.77
C THR A 236 8.42 -5.05 1.56
N ALA A 237 7.17 -5.13 1.09
CA ALA A 237 6.80 -5.90 -0.10
C ALA A 237 7.52 -5.39 -1.36
N CYS A 238 7.64 -4.07 -1.50
CA CYS A 238 8.25 -3.43 -2.67
C CYS A 238 9.78 -3.30 -2.58
N GLY A 239 10.38 -3.46 -1.40
CA GLY A 239 11.76 -3.05 -1.17
C GLY A 239 11.94 -1.52 -1.29
N ALA A 240 10.94 -0.75 -0.85
CA ALA A 240 10.96 0.71 -0.88
C ALA A 240 11.68 1.30 0.34
N ALA A 241 12.24 2.50 0.18
CA ALA A 241 12.82 3.22 1.30
C ALA A 241 11.74 3.78 2.24
N VAL A 242 12.05 3.80 3.53
CA VAL A 242 11.22 4.37 4.60
C VAL A 242 12.01 5.47 5.30
N VAL A 243 11.49 6.69 5.30
CA VAL A 243 12.13 7.88 5.88
C VAL A 243 11.16 8.69 6.75
N TRP A 244 11.67 9.67 7.47
CA TRP A 244 10.89 10.70 8.16
C TRP A 244 11.76 11.95 8.31
N LEU A 245 11.64 12.88 7.36
CA LEU A 245 12.48 14.07 7.26
C LEU A 245 11.62 15.33 7.38
N ASP A 246 12.03 16.26 8.24
CA ASP A 246 11.38 17.55 8.42
C ASP A 246 11.79 18.54 7.33
N CYS A 247 10.93 18.72 6.33
CA CYS A 247 11.22 19.62 5.20
C CYS A 247 11.28 21.12 5.59
N ARG A 248 10.99 21.48 6.85
CA ARG A 248 11.25 22.82 7.38
C ARG A 248 12.71 23.03 7.76
N MET A 249 13.44 21.95 8.03
CA MET A 249 14.86 22.00 8.38
C MET A 249 15.70 21.87 7.11
N PRO A 250 16.59 22.83 6.80
CA PRO A 250 17.34 22.83 5.53
C PRO A 250 18.10 21.52 5.26
N ALA A 251 18.82 20.98 6.24
CA ALA A 251 19.59 19.75 6.06
C ALA A 251 18.71 18.51 5.76
N GLU A 252 17.57 18.39 6.43
CA GLU A 252 16.63 17.28 6.20
C GLU A 252 15.87 17.45 4.88
N ARG A 253 15.50 18.68 4.53
CA ARG A 253 14.90 19.00 3.23
C ARG A 253 15.84 18.66 2.09
N GLU A 254 17.11 19.06 2.16
CA GLU A 254 18.09 18.74 1.11
C GLU A 254 18.29 17.22 0.97
N LEU A 255 18.29 16.48 2.09
CA LEU A 255 18.35 15.02 2.02
C LEU A 255 17.06 14.42 1.40
N MET A 256 15.88 14.94 1.74
CA MET A 256 14.62 14.53 1.10
C MET A 256 14.64 14.78 -0.40
N ARG A 257 15.16 15.95 -0.83
CA ARG A 257 15.35 16.30 -2.24
C ARG A 257 16.27 15.33 -2.96
N LYS A 258 17.33 14.80 -2.32
CA LYS A 258 18.18 13.76 -2.92
C LYS A 258 17.40 12.49 -3.27
N PHE A 259 16.54 12.01 -2.36
CA PHE A 259 15.68 10.85 -2.65
C PHE A 259 14.71 11.15 -3.80
N LEU A 260 14.04 12.29 -3.74
CA LEU A 260 13.05 12.71 -4.74
C LEU A 260 13.66 12.93 -6.13
N ALA A 261 14.87 13.46 -6.21
CA ALA A 261 15.58 13.71 -7.47
C ALA A 261 15.87 12.43 -8.25
N ASP A 262 15.98 11.29 -7.57
CA ASP A 262 16.24 9.98 -8.16
C ASP A 262 14.94 9.19 -8.44
N MET A 263 13.78 9.77 -8.13
CA MET A 263 12.46 9.19 -8.42
C MET A 263 11.90 9.73 -9.74
N GLN A 264 11.21 8.89 -10.51
CA GLN A 264 10.66 9.29 -11.81
C GLN A 264 9.26 9.94 -11.66
N ALA A 265 9.16 11.22 -12.00
CA ALA A 265 7.89 11.95 -12.08
C ALA A 265 6.84 11.21 -12.94
N GLY A 266 5.60 11.17 -12.45
CA GLY A 266 4.48 10.47 -13.11
C GLY A 266 4.51 8.94 -13.00
N LYS A 267 5.60 8.33 -12.47
CA LYS A 267 5.66 6.89 -12.17
C LYS A 267 5.85 6.57 -10.70
N ALA A 268 6.44 7.50 -9.96
CA ALA A 268 6.75 7.32 -8.56
C ALA A 268 5.80 8.12 -7.67
N ILE A 269 5.56 7.60 -6.47
CA ILE A 269 4.63 8.16 -5.49
C ILE A 269 5.21 8.06 -4.07
N ILE A 270 4.76 8.93 -3.19
CA ILE A 270 4.99 8.82 -1.76
C ILE A 270 3.75 8.26 -1.08
N LEU A 271 3.95 7.27 -0.20
CA LEU A 271 2.93 6.84 0.76
C LEU A 271 3.32 7.29 2.17
N GLY A 272 2.41 7.92 2.88
CA GLY A 272 2.65 8.35 4.26
C GLY A 272 2.35 9.83 4.47
N TRP A 273 3.13 10.51 5.30
CA TRP A 273 2.91 11.92 5.65
C TRP A 273 4.22 12.67 5.95
N TYR A 274 4.11 13.89 6.47
CA TYR A 274 5.24 14.76 6.79
C TYR A 274 5.09 15.39 8.19
N THR A 275 6.18 15.94 8.70
CA THR A 275 6.18 16.78 9.93
C THR A 275 5.30 18.02 9.79
N SER A 276 5.21 18.55 8.56
CA SER A 276 4.36 19.67 8.18
C SER A 276 3.90 19.48 6.74
N GLU A 277 2.58 19.46 6.55
CA GLU A 277 1.91 19.29 5.25
C GLU A 277 2.50 20.21 4.18
N ARG A 278 2.47 21.53 4.42
CA ARG A 278 2.93 22.51 3.43
C ARG A 278 4.36 22.25 3.00
N SER A 279 5.30 22.13 3.93
CA SER A 279 6.71 21.94 3.58
C SER A 279 6.97 20.62 2.84
N GLY A 280 6.32 19.54 3.25
CA GLY A 280 6.52 18.22 2.66
C GLY A 280 5.90 18.11 1.27
N ILE A 281 4.64 18.53 1.13
CA ILE A 281 3.94 18.51 -0.16
C ILE A 281 4.63 19.44 -1.16
N THR A 282 5.05 20.65 -0.76
CA THR A 282 5.81 21.55 -1.65
C THR A 282 7.12 20.89 -2.09
N THR A 283 7.90 20.35 -1.15
CA THR A 283 9.19 19.71 -1.46
C THR A 283 9.02 18.54 -2.44
N ALA A 284 8.01 17.67 -2.25
CA ALA A 284 7.73 16.58 -3.18
C ALA A 284 7.26 17.07 -4.55
N SER A 285 6.44 18.13 -4.58
CA SER A 285 5.87 18.70 -5.80
C SER A 285 6.92 19.32 -6.73
N GLU A 286 8.05 19.81 -6.19
CA GLU A 286 9.19 20.30 -6.99
C GLU A 286 9.74 19.25 -7.96
N PHE A 287 9.59 17.97 -7.62
CA PHE A 287 10.05 16.83 -8.41
C PHE A 287 8.90 16.15 -9.17
N GLY A 288 7.69 16.73 -9.14
CA GLY A 288 6.50 16.11 -9.73
C GLY A 288 6.08 14.80 -9.06
N ILE A 289 6.45 14.60 -7.79
CA ILE A 289 6.14 13.39 -7.02
C ILE A 289 4.95 13.66 -6.09
N GLY A 290 3.85 12.94 -6.31
CA GLY A 290 2.65 13.08 -5.49
C GLY A 290 2.73 12.32 -4.18
N THR A 291 1.99 12.78 -3.18
CA THR A 291 1.86 12.08 -1.88
C THR A 291 0.45 11.56 -1.70
N ILE A 292 0.30 10.27 -1.40
CA ILE A 292 -0.97 9.71 -0.91
C ILE A 292 -0.88 9.61 0.62
N PRO A 293 -1.72 10.35 1.38
CA PRO A 293 -1.74 10.28 2.83
C PRO A 293 -2.13 8.87 3.31
N ALA A 294 -1.17 8.16 3.90
CA ALA A 294 -1.30 6.74 4.20
C ALA A 294 -0.61 6.29 5.49
N ASP A 295 -0.11 7.21 6.31
CA ASP A 295 0.66 6.91 7.53
C ASP A 295 -0.21 6.23 8.61
N HIS A 296 -1.53 6.27 8.49
CA HIS A 296 -2.48 5.53 9.32
C HIS A 296 -3.26 4.43 8.54
N TYR A 297 -2.93 4.20 7.27
CA TYR A 297 -3.57 3.15 6.45
C TYR A 297 -3.07 1.76 6.84
N ASN A 298 -3.99 0.85 7.14
CA ASN A 298 -3.68 -0.46 7.69
C ASN A 298 -3.74 -1.56 6.62
N SER A 299 -2.85 -2.56 6.74
CA SER A 299 -2.83 -3.79 5.93
C SER A 299 -2.91 -3.56 4.42
N SER A 300 -2.08 -2.65 3.92
CA SER A 300 -2.11 -2.18 2.54
C SER A 300 -1.96 -3.29 1.49
N THR A 301 -1.05 -4.24 1.73
CA THR A 301 -0.80 -5.40 0.86
C THR A 301 -1.99 -6.36 0.77
N MET A 302 -2.85 -6.39 1.79
CA MET A 302 -4.09 -7.19 1.77
C MET A 302 -5.15 -6.51 0.90
N PHE A 303 -5.40 -5.22 1.14
CA PHE A 303 -6.42 -4.48 0.41
C PHE A 303 -6.07 -4.33 -1.08
N ALA A 304 -4.78 -4.17 -1.41
CA ALA A 304 -4.30 -4.11 -2.79
C ALA A 304 -4.48 -5.43 -3.58
N GLY A 305 -4.68 -6.56 -2.90
CA GLY A 305 -4.96 -7.85 -3.55
C GLY A 305 -6.45 -8.07 -3.89
N THR A 306 -7.35 -7.17 -3.49
CA THR A 306 -8.80 -7.31 -3.78
C THR A 306 -9.12 -7.11 -5.27
N ASP A 307 -10.36 -7.36 -5.69
CA ASP A 307 -10.75 -7.28 -7.11
C ASP A 307 -10.59 -5.87 -7.71
N HIS A 308 -9.71 -5.74 -8.70
CA HIS A 308 -9.36 -4.49 -9.39
C HIS A 308 -10.42 -4.03 -10.41
N ARG A 309 -11.50 -4.78 -10.65
CA ARG A 309 -12.59 -4.31 -11.51
C ARG A 309 -13.39 -3.23 -10.80
N ILE A 310 -13.20 -1.99 -11.23
CA ILE A 310 -13.88 -0.82 -10.63
C ILE A 310 -15.26 -0.61 -11.24
N ALA A 311 -16.28 -0.59 -10.39
CA ALA A 311 -17.67 -0.30 -10.76
C ALA A 311 -17.96 1.20 -10.60
N ILE A 312 -17.58 2.03 -11.58
CA ILE A 312 -17.77 3.49 -11.50
C ILE A 312 -19.27 3.84 -11.55
N PRO A 313 -19.81 4.62 -10.60
CA PRO A 313 -21.21 5.03 -10.61
C PRO A 313 -21.48 6.04 -11.74
N PRO A 314 -22.72 6.10 -12.26
CA PRO A 314 -23.06 7.02 -13.33
C PRO A 314 -22.92 8.47 -12.86
N VAL A 315 -22.25 9.31 -13.66
CA VAL A 315 -22.16 10.75 -13.41
C VAL A 315 -23.49 11.42 -13.78
N PRO A 316 -24.12 12.19 -12.87
CA PRO A 316 -25.34 12.92 -13.19
C PRO A 316 -25.15 13.88 -14.38
N LYS A 317 -26.11 13.92 -15.30
CA LYS A 317 -26.08 14.85 -16.44
C LYS A 317 -26.31 16.28 -15.95
N LYS A 318 -25.58 17.24 -16.53
CA LYS A 318 -25.84 18.67 -16.32
C LYS A 318 -27.25 19.01 -16.81
N PRO A 319 -28.14 19.55 -15.96
CA PRO A 319 -29.46 20.01 -16.40
C PRO A 319 -29.36 21.33 -17.19
N PRO A 320 -30.40 21.69 -17.98
CA PRO A 320 -30.53 23.04 -18.50
C PRO A 320 -30.44 24.07 -17.36
N LEU A 321 -29.71 25.17 -17.60
CA LEU A 321 -29.56 26.22 -16.60
C LEU A 321 -30.67 27.26 -16.77
N GLU A 322 -31.20 27.69 -15.63
CA GLU A 322 -32.22 28.73 -15.51
C GLU A 322 -31.66 29.91 -14.70
N ASN A 323 -32.46 30.97 -14.52
CA ASN A 323 -32.07 32.14 -13.73
C ASN A 323 -32.16 31.88 -12.22
N ASN A 324 -31.32 30.97 -11.72
CA ASN A 324 -31.28 30.51 -10.34
C ASN A 324 -29.87 30.63 -9.74
N ILE A 325 -29.78 30.60 -8.41
CA ILE A 325 -28.51 30.41 -7.69
C ILE A 325 -28.27 28.91 -7.54
N TYR A 326 -27.10 28.44 -7.98
CA TYR A 326 -26.70 27.03 -7.89
C TYR A 326 -25.63 26.83 -6.82
N VAL A 327 -25.82 25.82 -5.97
CA VAL A 327 -24.90 25.46 -4.88
C VAL A 327 -24.46 24.02 -5.06
N ALA A 328 -23.16 23.77 -4.91
CA ALA A 328 -22.58 22.42 -4.87
C ALA A 328 -21.77 22.26 -3.58
N VAL A 329 -22.02 21.16 -2.87
CA VAL A 329 -21.33 20.84 -1.61
C VAL A 329 -20.32 19.73 -1.88
N PHE A 330 -19.10 19.92 -1.38
CA PHE A 330 -18.01 18.95 -1.48
C PHE A 330 -17.59 18.53 -0.07
N ILE A 331 -17.54 17.22 0.15
CA ILE A 331 -16.92 16.62 1.33
C ILE A 331 -15.42 16.47 1.02
N SER A 332 -14.57 17.09 1.85
CA SER A 332 -13.12 17.18 1.70
C SER A 332 -12.38 15.91 2.17
N ASP A 333 -11.04 15.95 2.12
CA ASP A 333 -10.10 14.97 2.67
C ASP A 333 -10.09 13.58 1.99
N GLY A 334 -10.77 13.45 0.84
CA GLY A 334 -10.85 12.19 0.13
C GLY A 334 -9.58 11.71 -0.54
N ASP A 335 -8.58 12.58 -0.75
CA ASP A 335 -7.22 12.20 -1.18
C ASP A 335 -6.52 11.32 -0.13
N ASN A 336 -6.89 11.48 1.14
CA ASN A 336 -6.35 10.73 2.25
C ASN A 336 -6.96 9.33 2.31
N ILE A 337 -6.22 8.31 1.86
CA ILE A 337 -6.73 6.93 1.85
C ILE A 337 -6.98 6.39 3.26
N GLN A 338 -6.33 6.92 4.29
CA GLN A 338 -6.64 6.53 5.67
C GLN A 338 -7.93 7.16 6.19
N TYR A 339 -8.30 8.36 5.73
CA TYR A 339 -9.62 8.92 5.96
C TYR A 339 -10.69 8.04 5.28
N VAL A 340 -10.44 7.67 4.02
CA VAL A 340 -11.36 6.82 3.23
C VAL A 340 -11.51 5.43 3.86
N GLN A 341 -10.43 4.82 4.34
CA GLN A 341 -10.50 3.55 5.08
C GLN A 341 -11.25 3.71 6.40
N ARG A 342 -11.07 4.82 7.12
CA ARG A 342 -11.53 4.93 8.52
C ARG A 342 -12.74 5.85 8.68
N ALA A 343 -12.48 7.14 8.89
CA ALA A 343 -13.49 8.10 9.29
C ALA A 343 -14.60 8.26 8.25
N MET A 344 -14.27 8.21 6.95
CA MET A 344 -15.26 8.24 5.88
C MET A 344 -16.24 7.08 6.01
N ARG A 345 -15.76 5.85 6.27
CA ARG A 345 -16.62 4.67 6.42
C ARG A 345 -17.58 4.83 7.59
N ARG A 346 -17.06 5.26 8.74
CA ARG A 346 -17.87 5.53 9.94
C ARG A 346 -18.92 6.62 9.69
N ILE A 347 -18.57 7.68 8.97
CA ILE A 347 -19.49 8.79 8.66
C ILE A 347 -20.55 8.31 7.65
N TRP A 348 -20.11 7.64 6.58
CA TRP A 348 -20.94 7.13 5.49
C TRP A 348 -22.06 6.23 6.01
N ASP A 349 -21.74 5.31 6.91
CA ASP A 349 -22.70 4.42 7.56
C ASP A 349 -23.63 5.19 8.51
N ARG A 350 -23.08 6.10 9.32
CA ARG A 350 -23.86 6.91 10.27
C ARG A 350 -24.92 7.77 9.60
N VAL A 351 -24.62 8.31 8.42
CA VAL A 351 -25.54 9.20 7.69
C VAL A 351 -26.35 8.49 6.61
N ALA A 352 -26.32 7.15 6.55
CA ALA A 352 -26.93 6.38 5.47
C ALA A 352 -28.41 6.74 5.21
N GLU A 353 -29.22 6.93 6.27
CA GLU A 353 -30.64 7.30 6.16
C GLU A 353 -30.89 8.74 5.66
N SER A 354 -29.84 9.58 5.69
CA SER A 354 -29.88 10.97 5.23
C SER A 354 -29.22 11.16 3.86
N ARG A 355 -28.39 10.21 3.40
CA ARG A 355 -27.82 10.25 2.04
C ARG A 355 -28.94 10.18 0.99
N GLY A 356 -28.73 10.82 -0.15
CA GLY A 356 -29.73 10.90 -1.22
C GLY A 356 -30.83 11.94 -1.02
N ARG A 357 -30.92 12.63 0.13
CA ARG A 357 -31.87 13.74 0.33
C ARG A 357 -31.44 15.03 -0.36
N VAL A 358 -30.14 15.28 -0.42
CA VAL A 358 -29.52 16.40 -1.16
C VAL A 358 -28.33 15.87 -1.98
N PRO A 359 -28.00 16.49 -3.13
CA PRO A 359 -26.78 16.15 -3.86
C PRO A 359 -25.52 16.43 -3.06
N LEU A 360 -24.61 15.45 -2.99
CA LEU A 360 -23.32 15.58 -2.33
C LEU A 360 -22.21 15.11 -3.27
N ASN A 361 -21.12 15.88 -3.30
CA ASN A 361 -19.89 15.48 -3.96
C ASN A 361 -18.91 14.99 -2.89
N TRP A 362 -18.34 13.82 -3.10
CA TRP A 362 -17.35 13.22 -2.22
C TRP A 362 -16.01 13.27 -2.92
N THR A 363 -15.03 13.92 -2.31
CA THR A 363 -13.65 13.71 -2.76
C THR A 363 -13.25 12.27 -2.47
N ILE A 364 -12.46 11.66 -3.36
CA ILE A 364 -11.93 10.30 -3.17
C ILE A 364 -10.61 10.13 -3.92
N ALA A 365 -9.67 9.38 -3.34
CA ALA A 365 -8.33 9.18 -3.87
C ALA A 365 -8.37 8.23 -5.07
N PRO A 366 -7.93 8.67 -6.27
CA PRO A 366 -7.80 7.79 -7.42
C PRO A 366 -6.86 6.61 -7.14
N GLY A 367 -5.83 6.78 -6.31
CA GLY A 367 -4.89 5.70 -5.95
C GLY A 367 -5.53 4.49 -5.28
N LEU A 368 -6.77 4.59 -4.80
CA LEU A 368 -7.54 3.44 -4.30
C LEU A 368 -7.83 2.40 -5.39
N VAL A 369 -7.77 2.76 -6.68
CA VAL A 369 -7.86 1.77 -7.76
C VAL A 369 -6.74 0.73 -7.67
N ASP A 370 -5.57 1.10 -7.15
CA ASP A 370 -4.42 0.22 -7.00
C ASP A 370 -4.33 -0.37 -5.58
N ILE A 371 -4.41 0.47 -4.53
CA ILE A 371 -4.09 0.07 -3.13
C ILE A 371 -5.29 -0.41 -2.32
N GLY A 372 -6.51 -0.22 -2.80
CA GLY A 372 -7.72 -0.61 -2.10
C GLY A 372 -8.96 -0.66 -2.99
N PRO A 373 -8.95 -1.40 -4.11
CA PRO A 373 -10.04 -1.36 -5.06
C PRO A 373 -11.36 -1.89 -4.46
N GLY A 374 -11.30 -2.85 -3.55
CA GLY A 374 -12.46 -3.29 -2.76
C GLY A 374 -13.05 -2.19 -1.86
N ILE A 375 -12.21 -1.34 -1.27
CA ILE A 375 -12.65 -0.17 -0.49
C ILE A 375 -13.34 0.85 -1.40
N LEU A 376 -12.75 1.14 -2.57
CA LEU A 376 -13.33 2.05 -3.55
C LEU A 376 -14.69 1.55 -4.05
N ASN A 377 -14.76 0.27 -4.43
CA ASN A 377 -15.97 -0.38 -4.90
C ASN A 377 -17.09 -0.37 -3.86
N TYR A 378 -16.76 -0.49 -2.57
CA TYR A 378 -17.77 -0.37 -1.52
C TYR A 378 -18.49 0.99 -1.60
N TYR A 379 -17.76 2.10 -1.68
CA TYR A 379 -18.37 3.43 -1.78
C TYR A 379 -19.14 3.62 -3.08
N TYR A 380 -18.56 3.18 -4.21
CA TYR A 380 -19.19 3.32 -5.52
C TYR A 380 -20.48 2.52 -5.65
N GLN A 381 -20.52 1.28 -5.16
CA GLN A 381 -21.71 0.43 -5.22
C GLN A 381 -22.79 0.83 -4.22
N ASN A 382 -22.42 1.54 -3.15
CA ASN A 382 -23.36 2.05 -2.14
C ASN A 382 -23.70 3.55 -2.33
N ALA A 383 -23.29 4.13 -3.45
CA ALA A 383 -23.63 5.50 -3.82
C ALA A 383 -25.14 5.61 -4.14
N THR A 384 -25.77 6.68 -3.67
CA THR A 384 -27.12 7.04 -4.14
C THR A 384 -27.03 7.72 -5.51
N ALA A 385 -28.16 7.87 -6.20
CA ALA A 385 -28.22 8.65 -7.45
C ALA A 385 -27.86 10.15 -7.27
N ARG A 386 -27.71 10.63 -6.03
CA ARG A 386 -27.33 12.01 -5.70
C ARG A 386 -25.93 12.12 -5.11
N ASP A 387 -25.20 11.01 -4.98
CA ASP A 387 -23.79 11.03 -4.63
C ASP A 387 -22.95 11.09 -5.91
N CYS A 388 -22.00 12.00 -5.96
CA CYS A 388 -21.01 12.11 -7.03
C CYS A 388 -19.60 12.00 -6.42
N PHE A 389 -18.67 11.38 -7.12
CA PHE A 389 -17.29 11.27 -6.67
C PHE A 389 -16.38 12.11 -7.55
N VAL A 390 -15.45 12.82 -6.91
CA VAL A 390 -14.47 13.68 -7.55
C VAL A 390 -13.09 13.34 -7.00
N ALA A 391 -12.05 13.43 -7.83
CA ALA A 391 -10.69 13.23 -7.35
C ALA A 391 -10.38 14.20 -6.20
N GLY A 392 -9.79 13.67 -5.11
CA GLY A 392 -9.26 14.50 -4.04
C GLY A 392 -8.05 15.35 -4.48
N PRO A 393 -7.60 16.27 -3.62
CA PRO A 393 -6.35 17.02 -3.80
C PRO A 393 -5.16 16.12 -4.17
N SER A 394 -4.47 16.29 -5.29
CA SER A 394 -4.83 17.09 -6.47
C SER A 394 -4.74 16.19 -7.71
N GLY A 395 -5.39 15.02 -7.65
CA GLY A 395 -5.29 13.97 -8.66
C GLY A 395 -4.85 12.64 -8.04
N MET A 396 -3.90 11.95 -8.67
CA MET A 396 -3.41 10.63 -8.23
C MET A 396 -2.73 10.65 -6.85
N GLY A 397 -2.11 11.79 -6.51
CA GLY A 397 -1.58 12.08 -5.18
C GLY A 397 -1.66 13.58 -4.91
N TYR A 398 -1.60 13.95 -3.65
CA TYR A 398 -1.57 15.32 -3.21
C TYR A 398 -0.28 16.00 -3.67
N LEU A 399 -0.47 17.07 -4.45
CA LEU A 399 0.53 17.88 -5.12
C LEU A 399 0.11 19.34 -5.06
N MET A 400 1.08 20.25 -5.14
CA MET A 400 0.84 21.68 -5.36
C MET A 400 1.31 22.05 -6.78
N PRO A 401 0.43 21.93 -7.81
CA PRO A 401 0.81 22.15 -9.20
C PRO A 401 1.19 23.60 -9.50
N ILE A 402 0.66 24.55 -8.72
CA ILE A 402 1.06 25.96 -8.74
C ILE A 402 1.15 26.41 -7.27
N ASN A 403 2.35 26.66 -6.77
CA ASN A 403 2.52 27.24 -5.44
C ASN A 403 2.39 28.77 -5.53
N THR A 404 1.20 29.29 -5.23
CA THR A 404 0.89 30.73 -5.32
C THR A 404 1.17 31.50 -4.03
N LEU A 405 1.68 30.83 -2.99
CA LEU A 405 1.97 31.46 -1.70
C LEU A 405 3.49 31.48 -1.50
N ALA A 406 4.05 32.68 -1.35
CA ALA A 406 5.44 32.83 -0.93
C ALA A 406 5.63 32.14 0.43
N GLU A 407 6.67 31.30 0.55
CA GLU A 407 7.04 30.72 1.85
C GLU A 407 7.37 31.87 2.81
N LEU A 408 6.73 31.86 3.99
CA LEU A 408 7.07 32.76 5.11
C LEU A 408 8.24 32.20 5.91
#